data_AF-A0AAP6VE08-F1
#
_entry.id   AF-A0AAP6VE08-F1
#
_cell.length_a   1.000
_cell.length_b   1.000
_cell.length_c   1.000
_cell.angle_alpha   90.00
_cell.angle_beta   90.00
_cell.angle_gamma   90.00
#
_symmetry.space_group_name_H-M   'P 1'
#
loop_
_entity.id
_entity.type
_entity.pdbx_description
1 polymer ?
#
loop_
_entity_poly.entity_id
_entity_poly.type
_entity_poly.pdbx_seq_one_letter_code
_entity_poly.pdbx_strand_id
1 'polypeptide(L)'
;MQYGGIQNIQRKTKRVSVTSSAHPLLITGHPFEWLTIPGLGRIACTFIRHQPPLMLVSAGALSQSGSLADAVSLPAWETVRIFGAAALSRYIGENARHGQLVVIDSPLDGSPCALGFAILGRQGWQRHVAASAEQVISQAVRQPDTIACDHLPASVNATFSLIHRHQPHG
;
A
#
# COMPACT_ATOMS: atom_id res chain seq x y z
N MET A 1 7.62 -50.64 27.09
CA MET A 1 8.68 -49.91 26.37
C MET A 1 8.15 -49.69 24.94
N GLN A 2 7.64 -48.50 24.59
CA GLN A 2 8.37 -47.40 23.91
C GLN A 2 8.94 -47.87 22.54
N TYR A 3 8.67 -47.30 21.36
CA TYR A 3 8.33 -45.93 20.94
C TYR A 3 7.48 -45.92 19.65
N GLY A 4 6.66 -44.88 19.49
CA GLY A 4 5.93 -44.57 18.26
C GLY A 4 6.82 -44.00 17.15
N GLY A 5 6.54 -44.37 15.91
CA GLY A 5 7.15 -43.85 14.70
C GLY A 5 6.19 -42.93 13.95
N ILE A 6 6.49 -41.64 13.95
CA ILE A 6 5.75 -40.55 13.31
C ILE A 6 5.83 -40.75 11.78
N GLN A 7 4.68 -41.01 11.14
CA GLN A 7 4.60 -41.02 9.67
C GLN A 7 4.71 -39.58 9.15
N ASN A 8 5.76 -39.38 8.35
CA ASN A 8 6.16 -38.11 7.78
C ASN A 8 5.18 -37.74 6.65
N ILE A 9 4.13 -36.97 6.96
CA ILE A 9 3.20 -36.43 5.97
C ILE A 9 3.95 -35.32 5.20
N GLN A 10 4.57 -35.68 4.07
CA GLN A 10 4.97 -34.71 3.07
C GLN A 10 3.71 -34.04 2.50
N ARG A 11 3.28 -32.94 3.13
CA ARG A 11 2.30 -32.01 2.57
C ARG A 11 2.90 -31.42 1.31
N LYS A 12 2.56 -32.02 0.18
CA LYS A 12 2.75 -31.45 -1.16
C LYS A 12 1.91 -30.18 -1.24
N THR A 13 2.46 -29.05 -0.83
CA THR A 13 1.88 -27.72 -1.01
C THR A 13 1.73 -27.50 -2.51
N LYS A 14 0.52 -27.74 -3.01
CA LYS A 14 0.10 -27.42 -4.36
C LYS A 14 0.26 -25.91 -4.50
N ARG A 15 1.36 -25.46 -5.12
CA ARG A 15 1.53 -24.05 -5.52
C ARG A 15 0.31 -23.70 -6.36
N VAL A 16 -0.54 -22.84 -5.81
CA VAL A 16 -1.61 -22.21 -6.56
C VAL A 16 -0.92 -21.39 -7.63
N SER A 17 -1.03 -21.82 -8.89
CA SER A 17 -0.53 -21.03 -10.02
C SER A 17 -1.40 -19.78 -10.09
N VAL A 18 -0.87 -18.66 -9.63
CA VAL A 18 -1.45 -17.35 -9.90
C VAL A 18 -1.41 -17.17 -11.40
N THR A 19 -2.57 -16.98 -12.02
CA THR A 19 -2.67 -16.59 -13.42
C THR A 19 -1.85 -15.32 -13.60
N SER A 20 -0.78 -15.40 -14.38
CA SER A 20 0.07 -14.25 -14.69
C SER A 20 -0.79 -13.22 -15.41
N SER A 21 -1.16 -12.15 -14.71
CA SER A 21 -1.49 -10.89 -15.37
C SER A 21 -0.33 -10.58 -16.32
N ALA A 22 -0.63 -10.24 -17.57
CA ALA A 22 0.38 -9.88 -18.57
C ALA A 22 1.17 -8.62 -18.19
N HIS A 23 0.74 -7.91 -17.14
CA HIS A 23 1.44 -6.74 -16.60
C HIS A 23 1.72 -6.91 -15.11
N PRO A 24 2.98 -6.71 -14.67
CA PRO A 24 3.32 -6.76 -13.25
C PRO A 24 2.59 -5.64 -12.50
N LEU A 25 2.02 -5.99 -11.35
CA LEU A 25 1.29 -5.07 -10.45
C LEU A 25 2.13 -3.84 -10.10
N LEU A 26 3.41 -4.06 -9.85
CA LEU A 26 4.35 -3.01 -9.45
C LEU A 26 4.92 -2.29 -10.67
N ILE A 27 4.92 -0.97 -10.64
CA ILE A 27 5.53 -0.15 -11.69
C ILE A 27 7.05 -0.33 -11.72
N THR A 28 7.67 -0.40 -10.54
CA THR A 28 9.13 -0.42 -10.38
C THR A 28 9.71 -1.83 -10.33
N GLY A 29 8.85 -2.85 -10.24
CA GLY A 29 9.27 -4.23 -9.98
C GLY A 29 9.68 -4.52 -8.53
N HIS A 30 9.75 -3.50 -7.66
CA HIS A 30 10.12 -3.63 -6.25
C HIS A 30 8.92 -3.41 -5.33
N PRO A 31 8.80 -4.19 -4.23
CA PRO A 31 7.65 -4.13 -3.34
C PRO A 31 7.50 -2.75 -2.66
N PHE A 32 8.61 -2.05 -2.44
CA PHE A 32 8.62 -0.64 -2.09
C PHE A 32 9.92 0.04 -2.57
N GLU A 33 9.92 1.36 -2.61
CA GLU A 33 11.08 2.22 -2.79
C GLU A 33 11.14 3.27 -1.70
N TRP A 34 12.34 3.78 -1.39
CA TRP A 34 12.51 4.91 -0.50
C TRP A 34 12.46 6.23 -1.27
N LEU A 35 11.54 7.10 -0.89
CA LEU A 35 11.47 8.49 -1.34
C LEU A 35 12.17 9.39 -0.34
N THR A 36 13.23 10.06 -0.77
CA THR A 36 13.87 11.12 0.01
C THR A 36 13.20 12.44 -0.30
N ILE A 37 12.54 13.03 0.70
CA ILE A 37 11.80 14.29 0.57
C ILE A 37 12.41 15.33 1.53
N PRO A 38 12.94 16.45 1.00
CA PRO A 38 13.45 17.54 1.84
C PRO A 38 12.40 18.00 2.86
N GLY A 39 12.79 18.07 4.13
CA GLY A 39 11.89 18.45 5.24
C GLY A 39 10.97 17.35 5.76
N LEU A 40 10.77 16.25 5.04
CA LEU A 40 9.92 15.11 5.46
C LEU A 40 10.70 13.78 5.60
N GLY A 41 12.01 13.79 5.32
CA GLY A 41 12.86 12.62 5.52
C GLY A 41 12.69 11.53 4.46
N ARG A 42 12.78 10.26 4.88
CA ARG A 42 12.68 9.10 3.99
C ARG A 42 11.34 8.41 4.19
N ILE A 43 10.56 8.30 3.12
CA ILE A 43 9.24 7.68 3.11
C ILE A 43 9.29 6.43 2.26
N ALA A 44 8.92 5.29 2.82
CA ALA A 44 8.70 4.08 2.02
C ALA A 44 7.45 4.28 1.16
N CYS A 45 7.53 3.93 -0.12
CA CYS A 45 6.41 4.00 -1.05
C CYS A 45 6.33 2.76 -1.96
N THR A 46 5.13 2.21 -2.13
CA THR A 46 4.86 1.14 -3.11
C THR A 46 4.18 1.73 -4.34
N PHE A 47 4.71 1.46 -5.53
CA PHE A 47 4.20 2.01 -6.78
C PHE A 47 3.39 0.99 -7.57
N ILE A 48 2.09 1.24 -7.72
CA ILE A 48 1.14 0.30 -8.32
C ILE A 48 0.67 0.79 -9.68
N ARG A 49 0.66 -0.14 -10.63
CA ARG A 49 0.14 0.06 -11.98
C ARG A 49 -1.39 0.14 -11.93
N HIS A 50 -1.89 1.33 -12.21
CA HIS A 50 -3.31 1.67 -12.33
C HIS A 50 -3.42 2.92 -13.21
N GLN A 51 -4.63 3.28 -13.64
CA GLN A 51 -4.89 4.52 -14.38
C GLN A 51 -5.95 5.33 -13.64
N PRO A 52 -5.57 6.39 -12.89
CA PRO A 52 -4.20 6.92 -12.72
C PRO A 52 -3.27 6.04 -11.84
N PRO A 53 -1.93 6.17 -11.95
CA PRO A 53 -0.98 5.41 -11.14
C PRO A 53 -1.18 5.64 -9.64
N LEU A 54 -1.01 4.60 -8.81
CA LEU A 54 -1.17 4.72 -7.35
C LEU A 54 0.18 4.61 -6.65
N MET A 55 0.36 5.45 -5.63
CA MET A 55 1.55 5.53 -4.77
C MET A 55 1.11 5.25 -3.35
N LEU A 56 1.42 4.09 -2.80
CA LEU A 56 0.98 3.69 -1.47
C LEU A 56 2.02 4.09 -0.44
N VAL A 57 1.58 4.66 0.68
CA VAL A 57 2.41 5.03 1.84
C VAL A 57 1.66 4.78 3.15
N SER A 58 2.39 4.52 4.22
CA SER A 58 1.82 4.44 5.57
C SER A 58 1.35 5.80 6.08
N ALA A 59 0.21 5.87 6.77
CA ALA A 59 -0.19 7.04 7.54
C ALA A 59 0.87 7.44 8.59
N GLY A 60 1.54 6.45 9.18
CA GLY A 60 2.64 6.67 10.12
C GLY A 60 3.95 7.15 9.49
N ALA A 61 4.07 7.18 8.16
CA ALA A 61 5.31 7.55 7.47
C ALA A 61 5.75 8.99 7.78
N LEU A 62 4.81 9.90 8.00
CA LEU A 62 5.08 11.30 8.33
C LEU A 62 5.20 11.55 9.85
N SER A 63 4.63 10.68 10.67
CA SER A 63 4.85 10.70 12.14
C SER A 63 6.28 10.27 12.49
N GLN A 64 6.85 9.34 11.71
CA GLN A 64 8.23 8.86 11.89
C GLN A 64 9.30 9.86 11.46
N SER A 65 8.93 10.92 10.72
CA SER A 65 9.86 11.98 10.30
C SER A 65 10.03 13.12 11.32
N GLY A 66 9.49 12.98 12.53
CA GLY A 66 9.64 13.96 13.61
C GLY A 66 8.68 15.16 13.53
N SER A 67 7.71 15.14 12.62
CA SER A 67 6.62 16.11 12.60
C SER A 67 5.57 15.68 13.63
N LEU A 68 5.59 16.32 14.81
CA LEU A 68 4.70 16.02 15.93
C LEU A 68 3.21 16.05 15.54
N ALA A 69 2.55 14.92 15.81
CA ALA A 69 1.23 14.76 16.43
C ALA A 69 0.30 15.99 16.40
N ASP A 70 -0.47 16.12 15.32
CA ASP A 70 -1.93 16.28 15.28
C ASP A 70 -2.30 16.79 13.89
N ALA A 71 -3.00 15.96 13.11
CA ALA A 71 -3.36 16.21 11.71
C ALA A 71 -2.17 16.56 10.81
N VAL A 72 -1.52 15.53 10.24
CA VAL A 72 -0.59 15.73 9.12
C VAL A 72 -1.30 16.53 8.02
N SER A 73 -0.83 17.77 7.81
CA SER A 73 -1.53 18.73 6.97
C SER A 73 -1.60 18.27 5.51
N LEU A 74 -2.68 18.65 4.80
CA LEU A 74 -2.83 18.37 3.37
C LEU A 74 -1.59 18.76 2.53
N PRO A 75 -0.91 19.91 2.78
CA PRO A 75 0.35 20.24 2.10
C PRO A 75 1.47 19.20 2.25
N ALA A 76 1.58 18.53 3.41
CA ALA A 76 2.60 17.50 3.60
C ALA A 76 2.30 16.28 2.72
N TRP A 77 1.05 15.80 2.71
CA TRP A 77 0.63 14.71 1.84
C TRP A 77 0.74 15.06 0.35
N GLU A 78 0.41 16.28 -0.03
CA GLU A 78 0.58 16.75 -1.41
C GLU A 78 2.06 16.79 -1.81
N THR A 79 2.95 17.14 -0.89
CA THR A 79 4.41 17.06 -1.11
C THR A 79 4.83 15.61 -1.37
N VAL A 80 4.34 14.64 -0.59
CA VAL A 80 4.61 13.21 -0.84
C VAL A 80 4.11 12.79 -2.22
N ARG A 81 2.89 13.21 -2.61
CA ARG A 81 2.32 12.91 -3.93
C ARG A 81 3.19 13.47 -5.07
N ILE A 82 3.67 14.71 -4.94
CA ILE A 82 4.53 15.36 -5.95
C ILE A 82 5.87 14.64 -6.09
N PHE A 83 6.53 14.32 -4.98
CA PHE A 83 7.81 13.61 -5.00
C PHE A 83 7.66 12.16 -5.49
N GLY A 84 6.58 11.47 -5.11
CA GLY A 84 6.24 10.16 -5.66
C GLY A 84 6.01 10.20 -7.18
N ALA A 85 5.29 11.22 -7.68
CA ALA A 85 5.10 11.42 -9.11
C ALA A 85 6.43 11.69 -9.84
N ALA A 86 7.31 12.49 -9.23
CA ALA A 86 8.66 12.70 -9.78
C ALA A 86 9.45 11.38 -9.85
N ALA A 87 9.40 10.55 -8.81
CA ALA A 87 10.05 9.23 -8.80
C ALA A 87 9.45 8.25 -9.82
N LEU A 88 8.16 8.35 -10.10
CA LEU A 88 7.47 7.55 -11.13
C LEU A 88 7.83 7.95 -12.56
N SER A 89 8.23 9.21 -12.79
CA SER A 89 8.45 9.75 -14.14
C SER A 89 9.47 8.95 -14.95
N ARG A 90 10.49 8.38 -14.31
CA ARG A 90 11.51 7.52 -14.95
C ARG A 90 10.96 6.19 -15.48
N TYR A 91 9.81 5.73 -14.98
CA TYR A 91 9.21 4.46 -15.36
C TYR A 91 8.04 4.60 -16.33
N ILE A 92 7.25 5.67 -16.20
CA ILE A 92 5.99 5.86 -16.94
C ILE A 92 5.88 7.23 -17.63
N GLY A 93 6.95 8.01 -17.65
CA GLY A 93 7.02 9.32 -18.30
C GLY A 93 6.01 10.31 -17.74
N GLU A 94 5.40 11.09 -18.63
CA GLU A 94 4.45 12.15 -18.27
C GLU A 94 3.21 11.64 -17.53
N ASN A 95 2.84 10.37 -17.69
CA ASN A 95 1.68 9.79 -17.01
C ASN A 95 1.80 9.86 -15.48
N ALA A 96 3.03 9.93 -14.96
CA ALA A 96 3.29 10.09 -13.54
C ALA A 96 2.66 11.35 -12.92
N ARG A 97 2.44 12.42 -13.72
CA ARG A 97 1.82 13.67 -13.23
C ARG A 97 0.38 13.49 -12.73
N HIS A 98 -0.28 12.42 -13.18
CA HIS A 98 -1.63 12.05 -12.75
C HIS A 98 -1.62 11.10 -11.55
N GLY A 99 -0.44 10.74 -11.03
CA GLY A 99 -0.29 9.85 -9.90
C GLY A 99 -1.10 10.31 -8.69
N GLN A 100 -1.80 9.36 -8.08
CA GLN A 100 -2.57 9.54 -6.85
C GLN A 100 -1.81 8.90 -5.69
N LEU A 101 -1.83 9.58 -4.54
CA LEU A 101 -1.27 9.06 -3.30
C LEU A 101 -2.36 8.29 -2.55
N VAL A 102 -2.04 7.09 -2.12
CA VAL A 102 -2.89 6.25 -1.29
C VAL A 102 -2.24 6.15 0.09
N VAL A 103 -2.89 6.69 1.09
CA VAL A 103 -2.44 6.62 2.48
C VAL A 103 -3.17 5.48 3.16
N ILE A 104 -2.41 4.49 3.64
CA ILE A 104 -2.95 3.31 4.32
C ILE A 104 -2.74 3.38 5.82
N ASP A 105 -3.72 2.91 6.57
CA ASP A 105 -3.74 2.95 8.02
C ASP A 105 -4.50 1.75 8.59
N SER A 106 -4.16 1.37 9.81
CA SER A 106 -4.90 0.37 10.56
C SER A 106 -6.25 0.94 11.04
N PRO A 107 -7.33 0.15 11.09
CA PRO A 107 -8.59 0.57 11.69
C PRO A 107 -8.42 0.93 13.17
N LEU A 108 -8.97 2.07 13.58
CA LEU A 108 -9.02 2.49 14.98
C LEU A 108 -9.80 1.49 15.86
N ASP A 109 -10.77 0.79 15.27
CA ASP A 109 -11.63 -0.17 15.97
C ASP A 109 -10.92 -1.50 16.31
N GLY A 110 -9.63 -1.62 16.01
CA GLY A 110 -8.83 -2.82 16.31
C GLY A 110 -9.26 -4.07 15.56
N SER A 111 -10.11 -3.94 14.53
CA SER A 111 -10.54 -5.06 13.70
C SER A 111 -9.33 -5.66 12.98
N PRO A 112 -8.93 -6.91 13.29
CA PRO A 112 -7.67 -7.48 12.82
C PRO A 112 -7.66 -7.78 11.31
N CYS A 113 -8.80 -7.61 10.64
CA CYS A 113 -9.00 -7.98 9.24
C CYS A 113 -9.47 -6.81 8.37
N ALA A 114 -9.31 -5.56 8.80
CA ALA A 114 -9.64 -4.40 7.97
C ALA A 114 -8.40 -3.54 7.73
N LEU A 115 -8.34 -2.92 6.56
CA LEU A 115 -7.33 -1.94 6.19
C LEU A 115 -8.03 -0.65 5.76
N GLY A 116 -7.74 0.44 6.47
CA GLY A 116 -8.21 1.77 6.10
C GLY A 116 -7.32 2.36 5.01
N PHE A 117 -7.91 3.07 4.06
CA PHE A 117 -7.15 3.82 3.07
C PHE A 117 -7.85 5.12 2.66
N ALA A 118 -7.08 6.13 2.29
CA ALA A 118 -7.56 7.39 1.70
C ALA A 118 -6.77 7.69 0.42
N ILE A 119 -7.44 8.24 -0.60
CA ILE A 119 -6.78 8.60 -1.87
C ILE A 119 -6.71 10.12 -2.01
N LEU A 120 -5.50 10.65 -2.24
CA LEU A 120 -5.23 12.04 -2.55
C LEU A 120 -4.88 12.20 -4.03
N GLY A 121 -5.68 12.97 -4.74
CA GLY A 121 -5.42 13.41 -6.12
C GLY A 121 -5.07 14.89 -6.18
N ARG A 122 -4.85 15.42 -7.40
CA ARG A 122 -4.55 16.85 -7.63
C ARG A 122 -5.62 17.82 -7.10
N GLN A 123 -6.86 17.35 -6.94
CA GLN A 123 -7.98 18.15 -6.45
C GLN A 123 -8.22 17.98 -4.94
N GLY A 124 -7.34 17.27 -4.23
CA GLY A 124 -7.50 16.92 -2.83
C GLY A 124 -7.99 15.49 -2.61
N TRP A 125 -8.44 15.23 -1.39
CA TRP A 125 -8.92 13.93 -0.97
C TRP A 125 -10.14 13.50 -1.76
N GLN A 126 -10.11 12.26 -2.25
CA GLN A 126 -11.18 11.69 -3.03
C GLN A 126 -12.31 11.26 -2.10
N ARG A 127 -13.55 11.59 -2.49
CA ARG A 127 -14.75 11.10 -1.79
C ARG A 127 -15.23 9.76 -2.29
N HIS A 128 -14.93 9.46 -3.56
CA HIS A 128 -15.32 8.23 -4.24
C HIS A 128 -14.08 7.58 -4.83
N VAL A 129 -14.06 6.26 -4.81
CA VAL A 129 -12.97 5.44 -5.34
C VAL A 129 -13.53 4.51 -6.38
N ALA A 130 -12.83 4.38 -7.50
CA ALA A 130 -13.19 3.39 -8.51
C ALA A 130 -12.94 1.98 -7.97
N ALA A 131 -13.84 1.04 -8.25
CA ALA A 131 -13.68 -0.36 -7.87
C ALA A 131 -12.35 -0.96 -8.37
N SER A 132 -11.84 -0.47 -9.51
CA SER A 132 -10.53 -0.86 -10.04
C SER A 132 -9.37 -0.48 -9.11
N ALA A 133 -9.45 0.67 -8.43
CA ALA A 133 -8.43 1.11 -7.48
C ALA A 133 -8.45 0.24 -6.22
N GLU A 134 -9.64 -0.08 -5.70
CA GLU A 134 -9.79 -1.02 -4.57
C GLU A 134 -9.23 -2.40 -4.91
N GLN A 135 -9.50 -2.90 -6.13
CA GLN A 135 -8.99 -4.18 -6.59
C GLN A 135 -7.46 -4.22 -6.62
N VAL A 136 -6.79 -3.20 -7.14
CA VAL A 136 -5.32 -3.17 -7.19
C VAL A 136 -4.69 -2.95 -5.82
N ILE A 137 -5.35 -2.20 -4.92
CA ILE A 137 -4.94 -2.09 -3.51
C ILE A 137 -5.06 -3.45 -2.81
N SER A 138 -6.16 -4.18 -3.04
CA SER A 138 -6.35 -5.54 -2.52
C SER A 138 -5.29 -6.52 -3.02
N GLN A 139 -4.86 -6.38 -4.28
CA GLN A 139 -3.74 -7.16 -4.82
C GLN A 139 -2.41 -6.80 -4.14
N ALA A 140 -2.18 -5.52 -3.85
CA ALA A 140 -0.98 -5.06 -3.15
C ALA A 140 -0.87 -5.67 -1.76
N VAL A 141 -1.98 -5.72 -1.00
CA VAL A 141 -2.03 -6.35 0.33
C VAL A 141 -1.58 -7.82 0.29
N ARG A 142 -1.81 -8.51 -0.82
CA ARG A 142 -1.43 -9.93 -1.00
C ARG A 142 -0.01 -10.10 -1.53
N GLN A 143 0.65 -9.02 -1.91
CA GLN A 143 2.01 -9.05 -2.40
C GLN A 143 2.99 -8.84 -1.23
N PRO A 144 3.88 -9.82 -0.96
CA PRO A 144 4.85 -9.73 0.13
C PRO A 144 5.70 -8.46 0.08
N ASP A 145 6.05 -7.98 1.26
CA ASP A 145 6.95 -6.84 1.51
C ASP A 145 6.46 -5.49 0.97
N THR A 146 5.22 -5.42 0.45
CA THR A 146 4.59 -4.13 0.14
C THR A 146 4.10 -3.47 1.42
N ILE A 147 4.01 -2.15 1.41
CA ILE A 147 3.52 -1.38 2.57
C ILE A 147 2.10 -1.81 2.96
N ALA A 148 1.27 -2.17 1.97
CA ALA A 148 -0.08 -2.66 2.21
C ALA A 148 -0.11 -4.03 2.89
N CYS A 149 0.81 -4.92 2.54
CA CYS A 149 0.98 -6.21 3.21
C CYS A 149 1.45 -6.01 4.66
N ASP A 150 2.42 -5.11 4.88
CA ASP A 150 2.98 -4.83 6.21
C ASP A 150 1.99 -4.16 7.17
N HIS A 151 0.89 -3.61 6.66
CA HIS A 151 -0.17 -2.98 7.46
C HIS A 151 -1.42 -3.83 7.61
N LEU A 152 -1.44 -5.05 7.08
CA LEU A 152 -2.50 -5.98 7.40
C LEU A 152 -2.23 -6.63 8.78
N PRO A 153 -3.15 -6.51 9.77
CA PRO A 153 -2.91 -7.04 11.12
C PRO A 153 -2.91 -8.59 11.20
N ALA A 154 -3.33 -9.28 10.14
CA ALA A 154 -3.46 -10.73 10.08
C ALA A 154 -2.79 -11.33 8.83
N SER A 155 -2.37 -12.59 8.92
CA SER A 155 -1.66 -13.33 7.86
C SER A 155 -2.34 -13.21 6.48
N VAL A 156 -1.54 -13.14 5.42
CA VAL A 156 -1.87 -12.95 3.98
C VAL A 156 -3.01 -13.86 3.43
N ASN A 157 -3.42 -14.89 4.18
CA ASN A 157 -4.47 -15.85 3.82
C ASN A 157 -5.83 -15.61 4.49
N ALA A 158 -5.97 -14.61 5.37
CA ALA A 158 -7.25 -14.26 5.98
C ALA A 158 -8.10 -13.40 5.02
N THR A 159 -9.42 -13.58 5.06
CA THR A 159 -10.35 -12.66 4.40
C THR A 159 -10.23 -11.29 5.07
N PHE A 160 -9.95 -10.26 4.28
CA PHE A 160 -9.85 -8.88 4.77
C PHE A 160 -10.81 -7.95 4.03
N SER A 161 -11.14 -6.82 4.65
CA SER A 161 -11.93 -5.75 4.05
C SER A 161 -11.09 -4.48 3.87
N LEU A 162 -11.37 -3.76 2.77
CA LEU A 162 -10.83 -2.42 2.54
C LEU A 162 -11.89 -1.39 2.95
N ILE A 163 -11.47 -0.35 3.67
CA ILE A 163 -12.34 0.72 4.13
C ILE A 163 -11.81 2.04 3.60
N HIS A 164 -12.53 2.63 2.64
CA HIS A 164 -12.19 3.96 2.13
C HIS A 164 -12.57 5.04 3.14
N ARG A 165 -11.66 5.99 3.38
CA ARG A 165 -11.83 7.15 4.27
C ARG A 165 -11.66 8.45 3.49
N HIS A 166 -12.36 9.50 3.93
CA HIS A 166 -12.26 10.84 3.33
C HIS A 166 -10.95 11.58 3.67
N GLN A 167 -10.27 11.21 4.76
CA GLN A 167 -8.91 11.69 5.11
C GLN A 167 -8.23 10.71 6.09
N PRO A 168 -6.88 10.63 6.10
CA PRO A 168 -6.14 9.84 7.08
C PRO A 168 -6.13 10.58 8.42
N HIS A 169 -6.95 10.10 9.36
CA HIS A 169 -7.21 10.69 10.69
C HIS A 169 -7.92 12.04 10.63
N GLY A 170 -9.14 12.07 11.17
CA GLY A 170 -9.95 13.26 11.42
C GLY A 170 -10.36 13.27 12.88
#